data_AF-A0A2U2S2E5-F1
#
_entry.id   AF-A0A2U2S2E5-F1
#
_cell.length_a   1.000
_cell.length_b   1.000
_cell.length_c   1.000
_cell.angle_alpha   90.00
_cell.angle_beta   90.00
_cell.angle_gamma   90.00
#
_symmetry.space_group_name_H-M   'P 1'
#
loop_
_entity.id
_entity.type
_entity.pdbx_description
1 polymer ?
#
loop_
_entity_poly.entity_id
_entity_poly.type
_entity_poly.pdbx_seq_one_letter_code
_entity_poly.pdbx_strand_id
1 'polypeptide(L)'
;MLRIQLFGAPAVYDETGKPLVIPRRLTRALLYYLAAQGHPVTRDHLIDRFWPEEPLEKARASLRDALSKLREALPEKNLLQATRENVTLDFQRVTVDLLEIQTWLASIHATLRKVPENAPLPAETYRQMLKVLQTWDGRNFLPGGDVEYSEELSDWMRETEEAITKQLIRLARRLAAHEAATGNPDQANHWLRQVLQFDEFDADTHQAILENY
;
A
#
# COMPACT_ATOMS: atom_id res chain seq x y z
N MET A 1 10.11 -13.08 10.73
CA MET A 1 9.18 -12.69 9.64
C MET A 1 9.85 -11.64 8.77
N LEU A 2 9.71 -11.74 7.45
CA LEU A 2 10.20 -10.73 6.50
C LEU A 2 9.20 -9.56 6.49
N ARG A 3 9.67 -8.32 6.62
CA ARG A 3 8.81 -7.13 6.58
C ARG A 3 9.10 -6.32 5.34
N ILE A 4 8.06 -6.01 4.56
CA ILE A 4 8.14 -5.19 3.35
C ILE A 4 7.37 -3.90 3.60
N GLN A 5 8.02 -2.77 3.34
CA GLN A 5 7.43 -1.44 3.39
C GLN A 5 7.31 -0.91 1.96
N LEU A 6 6.08 -0.56 1.57
CA LEU A 6 5.73 -0.03 0.26
C LEU A 6 5.32 1.44 0.33
N PHE A 7 5.02 1.99 1.51
CA PHE A 7 4.79 3.42 1.69
C PHE A 7 6.10 4.16 2.02
N GLY A 8 6.38 5.21 1.25
CA GLY A 8 7.67 5.90 1.25
C GLY A 8 8.74 5.14 0.48
N ALA A 9 10.01 5.39 0.78
CA ALA A 9 11.12 4.68 0.15
C ALA A 9 10.98 3.16 0.39
N PRO A 10 10.77 2.34 -0.67
CA PRO A 10 10.46 0.94 -0.49
C PRO A 10 11.62 0.19 0.17
N ALA A 11 11.31 -0.58 1.20
CA ALA A 11 12.32 -1.24 2.02
C ALA A 11 11.90 -2.66 2.39
N VAL A 12 12.90 -3.53 2.55
CA VAL A 12 12.70 -4.91 3.00
C VAL A 12 13.58 -5.12 4.22
N TYR A 13 13.02 -5.71 5.26
CA TYR A 13 13.73 -6.03 6.49
C TYR A 13 13.63 -7.52 6.76
N ASP A 14 14.74 -8.11 7.19
CA ASP A 14 14.75 -9.49 7.69
C ASP A 14 14.10 -9.59 9.08
N GLU A 15 14.04 -10.81 9.60
CA GLU A 15 13.45 -11.06 10.92
C GLU A 15 14.22 -10.45 12.09
N THR A 16 15.48 -10.04 11.89
CA THR A 16 16.30 -9.33 12.87
C THR A 16 16.14 -7.81 12.77
N GLY A 17 15.35 -7.33 11.80
CA GLY A 17 15.15 -5.91 11.52
C GLY A 17 16.26 -5.27 10.67
N LYS A 18 17.16 -6.05 10.09
CA LYS A 18 18.22 -5.52 9.21
C LYS A 18 17.68 -5.30 7.80
N PRO A 19 18.09 -4.20 7.13
CA PRO A 19 17.68 -3.95 5.77
C PRO A 19 18.26 -5.01 4.82
N LEU A 20 17.39 -5.64 4.03
CA LEU A 20 17.73 -6.57 2.98
C LEU A 20 17.84 -5.81 1.66
N VAL A 21 19.07 -5.65 1.17
CA VAL A 21 19.33 -4.94 -0.08
C VAL A 21 19.25 -5.90 -1.27
N ILE A 22 18.28 -5.65 -2.15
CA ILE A 22 18.15 -6.38 -3.42
C ILE A 22 18.73 -5.48 -4.53
N PRO A 23 19.90 -5.81 -5.10
CA PRO A 23 20.62 -4.88 -5.98
C PRO A 23 19.95 -4.70 -7.35
N ARG A 24 19.32 -5.75 -7.87
CA ARG A 24 18.72 -5.74 -9.21
C ARG A 24 17.35 -5.07 -9.17
N ARG A 25 17.20 -3.98 -9.95
CA ARG A 25 15.96 -3.21 -10.11
C ARG A 25 14.75 -4.08 -10.43
N LEU A 26 14.85 -4.90 -11.47
CA LEU A 26 13.80 -5.85 -11.88
C LEU A 26 13.40 -6.81 -10.73
N THR A 27 14.38 -7.32 -9.99
CA THR A 27 14.12 -8.24 -8.88
C THR A 27 13.40 -7.54 -7.73
N ARG A 28 13.75 -6.28 -7.41
CA ARG A 28 13.00 -5.45 -6.47
C ARG A 28 11.58 -5.19 -6.94
N ALA A 29 11.42 -4.77 -8.20
CA ALA A 29 10.12 -4.50 -8.79
C ALA A 29 9.19 -5.69 -8.73
N LEU A 30 9.70 -6.88 -9.06
CA LEU A 30 8.95 -8.13 -8.94
C LEU A 30 8.56 -8.44 -7.49
N LEU A 31 9.47 -8.23 -6.53
CA LEU A 31 9.15 -8.44 -5.11
C LEU A 31 8.05 -7.50 -4.63
N TYR A 32 8.17 -6.20 -4.88
CA TYR A 32 7.21 -5.20 -4.42
C TYR A 32 5.85 -5.38 -5.08
N TYR A 33 5.84 -5.72 -6.37
CA TYR A 33 4.61 -6.06 -7.07
C TYR A 33 3.91 -7.28 -6.44
N LEU A 34 4.64 -8.38 -6.19
CA LEU A 34 4.08 -9.57 -5.54
C LEU A 34 3.63 -9.28 -4.10
N ALA A 35 4.38 -8.48 -3.36
CA ALA A 35 4.04 -8.06 -2.01
C ALA A 35 2.73 -7.27 -1.96
N ALA A 36 2.50 -6.41 -2.95
CA ALA A 36 1.29 -5.61 -3.03
C ALA A 36 0.03 -6.40 -3.37
N GLN A 37 0.14 -7.59 -3.97
CA GLN A 37 -1.04 -8.38 -4.36
C GLN A 37 -1.70 -9.08 -3.17
N GLY A 38 -0.94 -9.60 -2.21
CA GLY A 38 -1.50 -10.36 -1.08
C GLY A 38 -2.11 -11.73 -1.44
N HIS A 39 -2.07 -12.12 -2.71
CA HIS A 39 -2.61 -13.39 -3.21
C HIS A 39 -1.76 -13.95 -4.36
N PRO A 40 -1.95 -15.22 -4.75
CA PRO A 40 -1.27 -15.78 -5.91
C PRO A 40 -1.57 -15.02 -7.20
N VAL A 41 -0.53 -14.82 -8.00
CA VAL A 41 -0.58 -14.16 -9.31
C VAL A 41 -0.19 -15.14 -10.39
N THR A 42 -0.92 -15.15 -11.50
CA THR A 42 -0.59 -16.02 -12.63
C THR A 42 0.72 -15.59 -13.29
N ARG A 43 1.44 -16.55 -13.85
CA ARG A 43 2.68 -16.29 -14.60
C ARG A 43 2.41 -15.46 -15.86
N ASP A 44 1.29 -15.68 -16.51
CA ASP A 44 0.91 -14.91 -17.71
C ASP A 44 0.64 -13.44 -17.34
N HIS A 45 -0.05 -13.17 -16.22
CA HIS A 45 -0.25 -11.79 -15.76
C HIS A 45 1.08 -11.10 -15.39
N LEU A 46 2.02 -11.83 -14.78
CA LEU A 46 3.37 -11.30 -14.54
C LEU A 46 4.13 -11.02 -15.84
N ILE A 47 3.92 -11.83 -16.88
CA ILE A 47 4.54 -11.63 -18.19
C ILE A 47 3.99 -10.37 -18.83
N ASP A 48 2.66 -10.26 -18.94
CA ASP A 48 1.99 -9.10 -19.53
C ASP A 48 2.40 -7.81 -18.82
N ARG A 49 2.66 -7.90 -17.52
CA ARG A 49 3.02 -6.74 -16.72
C ARG A 49 4.47 -6.31 -16.85
N PHE A 50 5.42 -7.24 -16.82
CA PHE A 50 6.85 -6.92 -16.77
C PHE A 50 7.52 -6.95 -18.15
N TRP A 51 6.98 -7.70 -19.10
CA TRP A 51 7.55 -7.91 -20.43
C TRP A 51 6.46 -7.87 -21.52
N PRO A 52 5.65 -6.78 -21.59
CA PRO A 52 4.55 -6.65 -22.55
C PRO A 52 4.99 -6.75 -24.03
N GLU A 53 6.19 -6.24 -24.33
CA GLU A 53 6.72 -6.14 -25.69
C GLU A 53 7.55 -7.37 -26.10
N GLU A 54 7.86 -8.28 -25.15
CA GLU A 54 8.66 -9.46 -25.47
C GLU A 54 7.80 -10.57 -26.08
N PRO A 55 8.31 -11.30 -27.09
CA PRO A 55 7.67 -12.53 -27.53
C PRO A 55 7.49 -13.50 -26.35
N LEU A 56 6.33 -14.17 -26.29
CA LEU A 56 5.93 -14.99 -25.13
C LEU A 56 6.99 -16.00 -24.67
N GLU A 57 7.70 -16.65 -25.59
CA GLU A 57 8.76 -17.61 -25.24
C GLU A 57 9.93 -16.94 -24.51
N LYS A 58 10.33 -15.74 -24.96
CA LYS A 58 11.37 -14.93 -24.33
C LYS A 58 10.89 -14.42 -22.97
N ALA A 59 9.67 -13.89 -22.90
CA ALA A 59 9.09 -13.40 -21.65
C ALA A 59 9.00 -14.50 -20.57
N ARG A 60 8.63 -15.72 -20.94
CA ARG A 60 8.62 -16.88 -20.04
C ARG A 60 10.01 -17.23 -19.50
N ALA A 61 11.04 -17.12 -20.34
CA ALA A 61 12.43 -17.30 -19.92
C ALA A 61 12.88 -16.18 -18.98
N SER A 62 12.58 -14.92 -19.32
CA SER A 62 12.83 -13.73 -18.50
C SER A 62 12.19 -13.85 -17.11
N LEU A 63 10.91 -14.26 -17.04
CA LEU A 63 10.21 -14.50 -15.78
C LEU A 63 10.88 -15.61 -14.95
N ARG A 64 11.29 -16.72 -15.57
CA ARG A 64 11.96 -17.82 -14.86
C ARG A 64 13.28 -17.36 -14.23
N ASP A 65 14.08 -16.62 -14.98
CA ASP A 65 15.34 -16.06 -14.52
C ASP A 65 15.12 -15.02 -13.40
N ALA A 66 14.16 -14.12 -13.57
CA ALA A 66 13.80 -13.12 -12.55
C ALA A 66 13.35 -13.78 -11.23
N LEU A 67 12.51 -14.81 -11.29
CA LEU A 67 12.07 -15.57 -10.11
C LEU A 67 13.21 -16.33 -9.45
N SER A 68 14.13 -16.90 -10.24
CA SER A 68 15.31 -17.56 -9.69
C SER A 68 16.20 -16.56 -8.93
N LYS A 69 16.44 -15.39 -9.53
CA LYS A 69 17.22 -14.31 -8.91
C LYS A 69 16.54 -13.76 -7.66
N LEU A 70 15.21 -13.63 -7.68
CA LEU A 70 14.44 -13.21 -6.50
C LEU A 70 14.58 -14.24 -5.37
N ARG A 71 14.45 -15.53 -5.68
CA ARG A 71 14.60 -16.59 -4.69
C ARG A 71 15.97 -16.61 -4.02
N GLU A 72 17.05 -16.34 -4.76
CA GLU A 72 18.40 -16.24 -4.19
C GLU A 72 18.64 -14.94 -3.41
N ALA A 73 17.86 -13.88 -3.67
CA ALA A 73 17.97 -12.62 -2.96
C ALA A 73 17.20 -12.61 -1.62
N LEU A 74 16.28 -13.55 -1.41
CA LEU A 74 15.53 -13.70 -0.17
C LEU A 74 16.33 -14.52 0.85
N PRO A 75 16.20 -14.21 2.16
CA PRO A 75 16.93 -14.93 3.21
C PRO A 75 16.54 -16.41 3.26
N GLU A 76 15.29 -16.72 2.90
CA GLU A 76 14.80 -18.08 2.80
C GLU A 76 14.06 -18.31 1.49
N LYS A 77 14.42 -19.40 0.80
CA LYS A 77 13.93 -19.70 -0.55
C LYS A 77 12.44 -20.04 -0.62
N ASN A 78 11.87 -20.52 0.49
CA ASN A 78 10.46 -20.88 0.62
C ASN A 78 9.53 -19.68 0.84
N LEU A 79 10.06 -18.49 1.09
CA LEU A 79 9.27 -17.25 1.12
C LEU A 79 8.66 -16.93 -0.25
N LEU A 80 9.30 -17.38 -1.34
CA LEU A 80 8.77 -17.29 -2.71
C LEU A 80 8.23 -18.64 -3.17
N GLN A 81 6.90 -18.76 -3.16
CA GLN A 81 6.19 -19.95 -3.62
C GLN A 81 5.85 -19.78 -5.10
N ALA A 82 6.52 -20.53 -5.96
CA ALA A 82 6.27 -20.50 -7.41
C ALA A 82 5.90 -21.89 -7.91
N THR A 83 4.71 -22.00 -8.48
CA THR A 83 4.19 -23.19 -9.16
C THR A 83 4.30 -23.02 -10.68
N ARG A 84 3.76 -23.97 -11.44
CA ARG A 84 3.70 -23.89 -12.91
C ARG A 84 2.79 -22.77 -13.40
N GLU A 85 1.78 -22.39 -12.62
CA GLU A 85 0.77 -21.42 -13.04
C GLU A 85 0.83 -20.12 -12.24
N ASN A 86 1.14 -20.22 -10.95
CA ASN A 86 1.03 -19.10 -10.01
C ASN A 86 2.32 -18.84 -9.25
N VAL A 87 2.52 -17.59 -8.86
CA VAL A 87 3.60 -17.10 -8.00
C VAL A 87 2.99 -16.30 -6.86
N THR A 88 3.45 -16.56 -5.64
CA THR A 88 3.04 -15.81 -4.44
C THR A 88 4.20 -15.72 -3.45
N LEU A 89 4.09 -14.76 -2.53
CA LEU A 89 4.86 -14.77 -1.30
C LEU A 89 4.14 -15.60 -0.24
N ASP A 90 4.91 -16.14 0.71
CA ASP A 90 4.36 -16.77 1.91
C ASP A 90 3.92 -15.69 2.92
N PHE A 91 2.69 -15.22 2.79
CA PHE A 91 2.11 -14.18 3.66
C PHE A 91 1.87 -14.64 5.11
N GLN A 92 2.14 -15.90 5.46
CA GLN A 92 2.24 -16.31 6.87
C GLN A 92 3.57 -15.87 7.50
N ARG A 93 4.57 -15.57 6.66
CA ARG A 93 5.94 -15.24 7.07
C ARG A 93 6.41 -13.88 6.55
N VAL A 94 5.63 -13.27 5.66
CA VAL A 94 5.85 -11.95 5.06
C VAL A 94 4.75 -11.00 5.52
N THR A 95 5.14 -9.86 6.10
CA THR A 95 4.23 -8.75 6.38
C THR A 95 4.47 -7.61 5.40
N VAL A 96 3.38 -6.94 5.00
CA VAL A 96 3.39 -5.84 4.03
C VAL A 96 2.50 -4.74 4.57
N ASP A 97 3.04 -3.54 4.74
CA ASP A 97 2.31 -2.36 5.26
C ASP A 97 1.04 -2.04 4.46
N LEU A 98 1.09 -2.17 3.13
CA LEU A 98 -0.10 -2.03 2.27
C LEU A 98 -1.22 -3.00 2.64
N LEU A 99 -0.91 -4.28 2.81
CA LEU A 99 -1.92 -5.31 3.10
C LEU A 99 -2.48 -5.16 4.51
N GLU A 100 -1.65 -4.74 5.46
CA GLU A 100 -2.09 -4.40 6.82
C GLU A 100 -3.08 -3.23 6.80
N ILE A 101 -2.75 -2.14 6.10
CA ILE A 101 -3.62 -0.98 5.93
C ILE A 101 -4.94 -1.38 5.24
N GLN A 102 -4.89 -2.15 4.15
CA GLN A 102 -6.10 -2.62 3.45
C GLN A 102 -6.99 -3.47 4.35
N THR A 103 -6.40 -4.34 5.17
CA THR A 103 -7.14 -5.16 6.14
C THR A 103 -7.86 -4.30 7.18
N TRP A 104 -7.15 -3.30 7.74
CA TRP A 104 -7.76 -2.36 8.69
C TRP A 104 -8.85 -1.52 8.03
N LEU A 105 -8.62 -0.98 6.84
CA LEU A 105 -9.62 -0.22 6.08
C LEU A 105 -10.90 -1.04 5.85
N ALA A 106 -10.79 -2.30 5.44
CA ALA A 106 -11.94 -3.17 5.24
C ALA A 106 -12.77 -3.34 6.53
N SER A 107 -12.10 -3.56 7.67
CA SER A 107 -12.76 -3.69 8.98
C SER A 107 -13.44 -2.38 9.45
N ILE A 108 -12.79 -1.25 9.21
CA ILE A 108 -13.32 0.07 9.56
C ILE A 108 -14.53 0.38 8.68
N HIS A 109 -14.44 0.19 7.36
CA HIS A 109 -15.56 0.42 6.44
C HIS A 109 -16.79 -0.42 6.80
N ALA A 110 -16.62 -1.69 7.19
CA ALA A 110 -17.72 -2.53 7.64
C ALA A 110 -18.42 -1.97 8.89
N THR A 111 -17.67 -1.28 9.76
CA THR A 111 -18.20 -0.63 10.97
C THR A 111 -18.85 0.72 10.64
N LEU A 112 -18.21 1.55 9.81
CA LEU A 112 -18.70 2.86 9.41
C LEU A 112 -20.04 2.79 8.67
N ARG A 113 -20.32 1.72 7.92
CA ARG A 113 -21.65 1.50 7.30
C ARG A 113 -22.82 1.52 8.30
N LYS A 114 -22.55 1.28 9.59
CA LYS A 114 -23.56 1.25 10.65
C LYS A 114 -23.64 2.55 11.45
N VAL A 115 -22.70 3.47 11.22
CA VAL A 115 -22.56 4.71 12.01
C VAL A 115 -22.87 5.90 11.09
N PRO A 116 -23.81 6.79 11.46
CA PRO A 116 -24.07 8.01 10.69
C PRO A 116 -22.81 8.86 10.53
N GLU A 117 -22.65 9.56 9.40
CA GLU A 117 -21.45 10.39 9.13
C GLU A 117 -21.25 11.51 10.16
N ASN A 118 -22.34 12.05 10.71
CA ASN A 118 -22.31 13.16 11.68
C ASN A 118 -22.32 12.70 13.14
N ALA A 119 -22.29 11.40 13.41
CA ALA A 119 -22.25 10.87 14.76
C ALA A 119 -20.80 10.70 15.25
N PRO A 120 -20.53 10.82 16.57
CA PRO A 120 -19.25 10.41 17.13
C PRO A 120 -18.96 8.94 16.82
N LEU A 121 -17.71 8.65 16.44
CA LEU A 121 -17.25 7.30 16.19
C LEU A 121 -17.17 6.51 17.51
N PRO A 122 -17.45 5.20 17.48
CA PRO A 122 -17.12 4.32 18.60
C PRO A 122 -15.62 4.41 18.92
N ALA A 123 -15.26 4.42 20.21
CA ALA A 123 -13.87 4.58 20.66
C ALA A 123 -12.91 3.56 20.03
N GLU A 124 -13.37 2.32 19.79
CA GLU A 124 -12.56 1.30 19.12
C GLU A 124 -12.28 1.65 17.65
N THR A 125 -13.30 2.06 16.91
CA THR A 125 -13.16 2.46 15.50
C THR A 125 -12.26 3.68 15.38
N TYR A 126 -12.41 4.65 16.27
CA TYR A 126 -11.54 5.82 16.34
C TYR A 126 -10.06 5.42 16.54
N ARG A 127 -9.76 4.55 17.51
CA ARG A 127 -8.39 4.05 17.74
C ARG A 127 -7.83 3.30 16.53
N GLN A 128 -8.65 2.49 15.87
CA GLN A 128 -8.25 1.79 14.64
C GLN A 128 -7.92 2.77 13.52
N MET A 129 -8.76 3.78 13.30
CA MET A 129 -8.54 4.81 12.28
C MET A 129 -7.25 5.60 12.53
N LEU A 130 -7.00 6.01 13.78
CA LEU A 130 -5.75 6.65 14.17
C LEU A 130 -4.52 5.79 13.83
N LYS A 131 -4.58 4.50 14.16
CA LYS A 131 -3.48 3.57 13.88
C LYS A 131 -3.19 3.46 12.37
N VAL A 132 -4.23 3.45 11.53
CA VAL A 132 -4.04 3.43 10.06
C VAL A 132 -3.29 4.67 9.60
N LEU A 133 -3.77 5.87 9.96
CA LEU A 133 -3.16 7.12 9.50
C LEU A 133 -1.74 7.33 10.05
N GLN A 134 -1.48 6.92 11.30
CA GLN A 134 -0.12 6.93 11.87
C GLN A 134 0.85 5.98 11.14
N THR A 135 0.35 4.84 10.65
CA THR A 135 1.17 3.87 9.90
C THR A 135 1.50 4.39 8.50
N TRP A 136 0.53 5.02 7.85
CA TRP A 136 0.69 5.62 6.53
C TRP A 136 1.66 6.81 6.54
N ASP A 137 1.59 7.66 7.58
CA ASP A 137 2.49 8.80 7.80
C ASP A 137 2.53 9.80 6.63
N GLY A 138 1.48 9.82 5.78
CA GLY A 138 1.41 10.69 4.61
C GLY A 138 2.45 10.40 3.53
N ARG A 139 3.04 9.19 3.52
CA ARG A 139 4.01 8.80 2.50
C ARG A 139 3.34 8.17 1.29
N ASN A 140 3.86 8.48 0.11
CA ASN A 140 3.35 7.96 -1.15
C ASN A 140 3.58 6.45 -1.29
N PHE A 141 2.70 5.77 -2.01
CA PHE A 141 2.86 4.35 -2.31
C PHE A 141 3.88 4.20 -3.44
N LEU A 142 4.98 3.47 -3.18
CA LEU A 142 6.05 3.23 -4.15
C LEU A 142 6.42 4.50 -4.96
N PRO A 143 6.98 5.55 -4.31
CA PRO A 143 7.27 6.84 -4.94
C PRO A 143 8.38 6.72 -6.00
N GLY A 144 8.02 6.17 -7.16
CA GLY A 144 8.79 6.09 -8.40
C GLY A 144 10.23 5.58 -8.31
N GLY A 145 10.93 5.72 -9.45
CA GLY A 145 12.39 5.57 -9.55
C GLY A 145 12.89 4.12 -9.58
N ASP A 146 12.92 3.45 -8.44
CA ASP A 146 13.58 2.14 -8.31
C ASP A 146 12.72 0.94 -8.75
N VAL A 147 11.44 1.17 -9.04
CA VAL A 147 10.43 0.11 -9.24
C VAL A 147 9.78 0.15 -10.63
N GLU A 148 9.83 1.28 -11.32
CA GLU A 148 9.27 1.46 -12.67
C GLU A 148 10.10 0.68 -13.72
N TYR A 149 9.65 -0.54 -14.07
CA TYR A 149 10.35 -1.39 -15.05
C TYR A 149 9.69 -1.38 -16.44
N SER A 150 8.36 -1.26 -16.49
CA SER A 150 7.51 -1.27 -17.68
C SER A 150 6.37 -0.27 -17.49
N GLU A 151 5.73 0.14 -18.59
CA GLU A 151 4.63 1.11 -18.58
C GLU A 151 3.42 0.58 -17.81
N GLU A 152 3.06 -0.68 -18.02
CA GLU A 152 1.93 -1.36 -17.36
C GLU A 152 2.18 -1.47 -15.85
N LEU A 153 3.44 -1.61 -15.43
CA LEU A 153 3.78 -1.63 -14.01
C LEU A 153 3.63 -0.25 -13.39
N SER A 154 4.08 0.79 -14.08
CA SER A 154 3.92 2.18 -13.66
C SER A 154 2.44 2.58 -13.60
N ASP A 155 1.63 2.19 -14.59
CA ASP A 155 0.20 2.47 -14.62
C ASP A 155 -0.53 1.86 -13.42
N TRP A 156 -0.26 0.60 -13.11
CA TRP A 156 -0.81 -0.01 -11.91
C TRP A 156 -0.32 0.61 -10.60
N MET A 157 0.94 1.06 -10.52
CA MET A 157 1.43 1.76 -9.33
C MET A 157 0.60 3.02 -9.11
N ARG A 158 0.39 3.80 -10.17
CA ARG A 158 -0.45 5.01 -10.15
C ARG A 158 -1.89 4.68 -9.76
N GLU A 159 -2.50 3.68 -10.39
CA GLU A 159 -3.87 3.26 -10.07
C GLU A 159 -4.03 2.79 -8.62
N THR A 160 -3.04 2.02 -8.13
CA THR A 160 -3.03 1.50 -6.76
C THR A 160 -2.85 2.62 -5.75
N GLU A 161 -1.91 3.54 -6.02
CA GLU A 161 -1.67 4.73 -5.19
C GLU A 161 -2.93 5.60 -5.13
N GLU A 162 -3.56 5.88 -6.27
CA GLU A 162 -4.77 6.67 -6.34
C GLU A 162 -5.92 6.01 -5.56
N ALA A 163 -6.11 4.69 -5.74
CA ALA A 163 -7.16 3.93 -5.07
C ALA A 163 -6.98 3.89 -3.55
N ILE A 164 -5.75 3.72 -3.05
CA ILE A 164 -5.49 3.67 -1.61
C ILE A 164 -5.53 5.06 -0.99
N THR A 165 -4.97 6.07 -1.65
CA THR A 165 -4.98 7.47 -1.20
C THR A 165 -6.40 7.99 -1.07
N LYS A 166 -7.28 7.71 -2.04
CA LYS A 166 -8.71 8.05 -1.96
C LYS A 166 -9.43 7.42 -0.77
N GLN A 167 -9.01 6.25 -0.28
CA GLN A 167 -9.58 5.63 0.91
C GLN A 167 -9.03 6.27 2.19
N LEU A 168 -7.74 6.56 2.23
CA LEU A 168 -7.07 7.20 3.37
C LEU A 168 -7.55 8.63 3.59
N ILE A 169 -7.73 9.42 2.52
CA ILE A 169 -8.32 10.76 2.58
C ILE A 169 -9.73 10.71 3.16
N ARG A 170 -10.58 9.78 2.69
CA ARG A 170 -11.93 9.61 3.24
C ARG A 170 -11.91 9.28 4.74
N LEU A 171 -10.95 8.47 5.17
CA LEU A 171 -10.75 8.14 6.57
C LEU A 171 -10.36 9.36 7.41
N ALA A 172 -9.40 10.15 6.92
CA ALA A 172 -8.94 11.38 7.57
C ALA A 172 -10.07 12.42 7.70
N ARG A 173 -10.88 12.62 6.65
CA ARG A 173 -12.07 13.49 6.71
C ARG A 173 -13.08 12.99 7.76
N ARG A 174 -13.31 11.67 7.85
CA ARG A 174 -14.23 11.10 8.84
C ARG A 174 -13.73 11.27 10.27
N LEU A 175 -12.41 11.17 10.49
CA LEU A 175 -11.79 11.50 11.78
C LEU A 175 -11.93 12.98 12.11
N ALA A 176 -11.69 13.88 11.14
CA ALA A 176 -11.88 15.31 11.36
C ALA A 176 -13.32 15.64 11.78
N ALA A 177 -14.31 15.07 11.12
CA ALA A 177 -15.72 15.25 11.49
C ALA A 177 -16.04 14.72 12.90
N HIS A 178 -15.42 13.60 13.31
CA HIS A 178 -15.56 13.09 14.67
C HIS A 178 -14.98 14.05 15.71
N GLU A 179 -13.76 14.54 15.48
CA GLU A 179 -13.05 15.46 16.38
C GLU A 179 -13.78 16.80 16.52
N ALA A 180 -14.31 17.33 15.41
CA ALA A 180 -15.14 18.53 15.43
C ALA A 180 -16.41 18.31 16.27
N ALA A 181 -17.11 17.18 16.08
CA ALA A 181 -18.31 16.84 16.85
C ALA A 181 -18.04 16.57 18.34
N THR A 182 -16.82 16.17 18.71
CA THR A 182 -16.41 15.93 20.10
C THR A 182 -15.78 17.14 20.78
N GLY A 183 -15.66 18.27 20.10
CA GLY A 183 -15.13 19.53 20.65
C GLY A 183 -13.61 19.68 20.61
N ASN A 184 -12.92 18.98 19.69
CA ASN A 184 -11.46 19.05 19.48
C ASN A 184 -11.11 19.65 18.11
N PRO A 185 -11.37 20.95 17.87
CA PRO A 185 -11.18 21.58 16.55
C PRO A 185 -9.72 21.57 16.07
N ASP A 186 -8.74 21.65 16.98
CA ASP A 186 -7.31 21.58 16.62
C ASP A 186 -6.94 20.24 16.00
N GLN A 187 -7.46 19.14 16.57
CA GLN A 187 -7.20 17.79 16.07
C GLN A 187 -7.94 17.55 14.75
N ALA A 188 -9.14 18.12 14.59
CA ALA A 188 -9.86 18.10 13.32
C ALA A 188 -9.03 18.79 12.21
N ASN A 189 -8.51 19.99 12.50
CA ASN A 189 -7.67 20.76 11.58
C ASN A 189 -6.35 20.05 11.26
N HIS A 190 -5.75 19.31 12.19
CA HIS A 190 -4.58 18.48 11.90
C HIS A 190 -4.85 17.46 10.79
N TRP A 191 -5.97 16.72 10.89
CA TRP A 191 -6.34 15.72 9.88
C TRP A 191 -6.70 16.34 8.53
N LEU A 192 -7.41 17.48 8.53
CA LEU A 192 -7.74 18.21 7.31
C LEU A 192 -6.49 18.76 6.60
N ARG A 193 -5.48 19.22 7.36
CA ARG A 193 -4.19 19.62 6.77
C ARG A 193 -3.45 18.46 6.14
N GLN A 194 -3.56 17.24 6.68
CA GLN A 194 -2.99 16.07 6.02
C GLN A 194 -3.72 15.74 4.72
N VAL A 195 -5.05 15.94 4.63
CA VAL A 195 -5.80 15.79 3.37
C VAL A 195 -5.30 16.77 2.30
N LEU A 196 -5.07 18.04 2.69
CA LEU A 196 -4.57 19.07 1.77
C LEU A 196 -3.17 18.80 1.21
N GLN A 197 -2.37 17.91 1.82
CA GLN A 197 -1.08 17.50 1.25
C GLN A 197 -1.24 16.66 -0.02
N PHE A 198 -2.39 16.01 -0.20
CA PHE A 198 -2.70 15.17 -1.36
C PHE A 198 -3.64 15.85 -2.37
N ASP A 199 -4.41 16.83 -1.91
CA ASP A 199 -5.26 17.67 -2.76
C ASP A 199 -5.27 19.11 -2.23
N GLU A 200 -4.31 19.92 -2.71
CA GLU A 200 -4.14 21.32 -2.28
C GLU A 200 -5.36 22.19 -2.59
N PHE A 201 -6.17 21.82 -3.59
CA PHE A 201 -7.29 22.63 -4.09
C PHE A 201 -8.66 22.16 -3.61
N ASP A 202 -8.70 21.26 -2.63
CA ASP A 202 -9.93 20.69 -2.08
C ASP A 202 -10.75 21.74 -1.30
N ALA A 203 -11.66 22.40 -2.00
CA ALA A 203 -12.49 23.50 -1.48
C ALA A 203 -13.32 23.09 -0.25
N ASP A 204 -13.81 21.85 -0.20
CA ASP A 204 -14.60 21.33 0.93
C ASP A 204 -13.72 21.23 2.19
N THR A 205 -12.47 20.76 2.04
CA THR A 205 -11.51 20.68 3.16
C THR A 205 -11.08 22.06 3.63
N HIS A 206 -10.86 23.02 2.72
CA HIS A 206 -10.58 24.41 3.08
C HIS A 206 -11.75 25.05 3.85
N GLN A 207 -12.98 24.82 3.41
CA GLN A 207 -14.18 25.30 4.12
C GLN A 207 -14.30 24.68 5.52
N ALA A 208 -14.12 23.37 5.66
CA ALA A 208 -14.19 22.69 6.95
C ALA A 208 -13.11 23.19 7.94
N ILE A 209 -11.93 23.58 7.46
CA ILE A 209 -10.90 24.21 8.32
C ILE A 209 -11.39 25.57 8.84
N LEU A 210 -12.03 26.39 7.99
CA LEU A 210 -12.57 27.70 8.38
C LEU A 210 -13.72 27.58 9.39
N GLU A 211 -14.56 26.55 9.28
CA GLU A 211 -15.67 26.30 10.21
C GLU A 211 -15.21 25.82 11.60
N ASN A 212 -13.96 25.33 11.72
CA ASN A 212 -13.36 24.90 12.99
C ASN A 212 -12.63 26.03 13.75
N TYR A 213 -12.56 27.24 13.19
CA TYR A 213 -11.99 28.45 13.84
C TYR A 213 -13.06 29.26 14.57
#